data_AF-A0A318KQS9-F1
#
_entry.id   AF-A0A318KQS9-F1
#
_cell.length_a   1.000
_cell.length_b   1.000
_cell.length_c   1.000
_cell.angle_alpha   90.00
_cell.angle_beta   90.00
_cell.angle_gamma   90.00
#
_symmetry.space_group_name_H-M   'P 1'
#
loop_
_entity.id
_entity.type
_entity.pdbx_description
1 polymer ?
#
loop_
_entity_poly.entity_id
_entity_poly.type
_entity_poly.pdbx_seq_one_letter_code
_entity_poly.pdbx_strand_id
1 'polypeptide(L)'
;MKGWIGVDLDGTLAEYQSYYAGAIGAPIRPMLVRVQEWLAAGREVRLFTARAGDPAQLPVVRQWLTQHGLGGMAITNVKDMDMAALYDDKAVRVKRNSGYVCPGCCKRK
;
A
#
# COMPACT_ATOMS: atom_id res chain seq x y z
N MET A 1 -2.66 -18.77 -3.16
CA MET A 1 -3.34 -17.72 -3.96
C MET A 1 -2.36 -17.25 -5.01
N LYS A 2 -2.78 -17.17 -6.28
CA LYS A 2 -1.98 -16.53 -7.34
C LYS A 2 -2.26 -15.01 -7.31
N GLY A 3 -1.27 -14.20 -7.68
CA GLY A 3 -1.38 -12.75 -7.77
C GLY A 3 -0.63 -11.98 -6.67
N TRP A 4 -0.52 -10.67 -6.86
CA TRP A 4 0.23 -9.77 -5.98
C TRP A 4 -0.66 -9.00 -5.00
N ILE A 5 -0.08 -8.58 -3.89
CA ILE A 5 -0.73 -7.75 -2.87
C ILE A 5 -0.33 -6.30 -3.10
N GLY A 6 -1.32 -5.43 -3.32
CA GLY A 6 -1.11 -3.98 -3.32
C GLY A 6 -1.17 -3.43 -1.90
N VAL A 7 -0.18 -2.62 -1.54
CA VAL A 7 -0.12 -1.91 -0.26
C VAL A 7 0.10 -0.44 -0.53
N ASP A 8 -0.84 0.40 -0.11
CA ASP A 8 -0.67 1.86 -0.19
C ASP A 8 0.41 2.36 0.78
N LEU A 9 0.93 3.56 0.49
CA LEU A 9 1.97 4.20 1.29
C LEU A 9 1.38 5.12 2.35
N ASP A 10 0.80 6.25 1.93
CA ASP A 10 0.48 7.39 2.80
C ASP A 10 -0.80 7.18 3.60
N GLY A 11 -0.68 6.96 4.91
CA GLY A 11 -1.79 6.61 5.80
C GLY A 11 -1.96 5.09 5.96
N THR A 12 -1.20 4.29 5.21
CA THR A 12 -1.29 2.83 5.21
C THR A 12 0.00 2.17 5.69
N LEU A 13 1.10 2.32 4.96
CA LEU A 13 2.42 1.78 5.33
C LEU A 13 3.28 2.81 6.06
N ALA A 14 3.06 4.10 5.79
CA ALA A 14 3.71 5.23 6.43
C ALA A 14 2.67 6.20 7.00
N GLU A 15 3.02 6.90 8.09
CA GLU A 15 2.17 7.94 8.65
C GLU A 15 1.95 9.07 7.65
N TYR A 16 0.69 9.48 7.50
CA TYR A 16 0.35 10.65 6.70
C TYR A 16 0.53 11.92 7.55
N GLN A 17 1.52 12.74 7.21
CA GLN A 17 1.82 13.98 7.94
C GLN A 17 1.20 15.23 7.30
N SER A 18 1.27 15.35 5.97
CA SER A 18 0.47 16.24 5.12
C SER A 18 0.94 16.11 3.67
N TYR A 19 0.11 16.48 2.71
CA TYR A 19 0.48 16.50 1.29
C TYR A 19 1.66 17.45 0.99
N TYR A 20 1.81 18.55 1.73
CA TYR A 20 2.80 19.59 1.48
C TYR A 20 4.18 19.35 2.13
N ALA A 21 4.29 18.39 3.04
CA ALA A 21 5.55 18.14 3.74
C ALA A 21 6.63 17.53 2.83
N GLY A 22 6.24 16.93 1.69
CA GLY A 22 7.15 16.25 0.75
C GLY A 22 7.77 14.95 1.29
N ALA A 23 8.03 14.88 2.60
CA ALA A 23 8.54 13.73 3.31
C ALA A 23 7.50 12.59 3.41
N ILE A 24 8.01 11.36 3.42
CA ILE A 24 7.24 10.17 3.79
C ILE A 24 7.39 10.01 5.31
N GLY A 25 6.27 9.82 6.02
CA GLY A 25 6.26 9.72 7.48
C GLY A 25 6.93 8.47 8.03
N ALA A 26 6.90 8.32 9.36
CA ALA A 26 7.40 7.13 10.03
C ALA A 26 6.60 5.88 9.60
N PRO A 27 7.21 4.68 9.62
CA PRO A 27 6.49 3.45 9.27
C PRO A 27 5.38 3.15 10.27
N ILE A 28 4.19 2.81 9.76
CA ILE A 28 3.10 2.28 10.58
C ILE A 28 3.46 0.82 10.89
N ARG A 29 4.04 0.60 12.07
CA ARG A 29 4.71 -0.65 12.43
C ARG A 29 3.87 -1.92 12.22
N PRO A 30 2.57 -1.97 12.59
CA PRO A 30 1.75 -3.16 12.32
C PRO A 30 1.65 -3.52 10.84
N MET A 31 1.59 -2.53 9.95
CA MET A 31 1.53 -2.76 8.51
C MET A 31 2.90 -3.13 7.95
N LEU A 32 3.98 -2.49 8.41
CA LEU A 32 5.35 -2.83 8.01
C LEU A 32 5.68 -4.30 8.33
N VAL A 33 5.40 -4.75 9.56
CA VAL A 33 5.64 -6.15 9.97
C VAL A 33 4.87 -7.11 9.07
N ARG A 34 3.60 -6.82 8.79
CA ARG A 34 2.77 -7.64 7.91
C ARG A 34 3.32 -7.74 6.48
N VAL A 35 3.84 -6.64 5.93
CA VAL A 35 4.50 -6.65 4.61
C VAL A 35 5.74 -7.52 4.63
N GLN A 36 6.59 -7.37 5.64
CA GLN A 36 7.80 -8.17 5.80
C GLN A 36 7.49 -9.67 5.92
N GLU A 37 6.46 -10.04 6.67
CA GLU A 37 5.98 -11.43 6.77
C GLU A 37 5.52 -11.99 5.42
N TRP A 38 4.79 -11.22 4.61
CA TRP A 38 4.39 -11.66 3.27
C TRP A 38 5.58 -11.86 2.35
N LEU A 39 6.55 -10.94 2.37
CA LEU A 39 7.78 -11.06 1.60
C LEU A 39 8.59 -12.28 2.03
N ALA A 40 8.74 -12.51 3.34
CA ALA A 40 9.43 -13.68 3.90
C ALA A 40 8.74 -15.00 3.53
N ALA A 41 7.41 -14.99 3.39
CA ALA A 41 6.63 -16.12 2.90
C ALA A 41 6.67 -16.29 1.36
N GLY A 42 7.50 -15.53 0.64
CA GLY A 42 7.63 -15.61 -0.82
C GLY A 42 6.43 -15.07 -1.59
N ARG A 43 5.59 -14.24 -0.97
CA ARG A 43 4.46 -13.61 -1.65
C ARG A 43 4.93 -12.36 -2.40
N GLU A 44 4.37 -12.15 -3.58
CA GLU A 44 4.60 -10.90 -4.32
C GLU A 44 3.81 -9.75 -3.66
N VAL A 45 4.54 -8.73 -3.22
CA VAL A 45 3.98 -7.50 -2.66
C VAL A 45 4.48 -6.32 -3.48
N ARG A 46 3.57 -5.45 -3.90
CA ARG A 46 3.89 -4.22 -4.62
C ARG A 46 3.42 -3.03 -3.81
N LEU A 47 4.22 -1.98 -3.76
CA LEU A 47 3.76 -0.70 -3.26
C LEU A 47 2.80 -0.11 -4.30
N PHE A 48 1.55 0.10 -3.91
CA PHE A 48 0.48 0.62 -4.74
C PHE A 48 0.09 2.03 -4.30
N THR A 49 0.76 3.05 -4.82
CA THR A 49 0.66 4.42 -4.30
C THR A 49 0.50 5.45 -5.41
N ALA A 50 -0.31 6.48 -5.15
CA ALA A 50 -0.45 7.62 -6.06
C ALA A 50 0.88 8.35 -6.34
N ARG A 51 1.84 8.30 -5.39
CA ARG A 51 3.19 8.88 -5.58
C ARG A 51 3.92 8.32 -6.79
N ALA A 52 3.60 7.08 -7.23
CA ALA A 52 4.20 6.49 -8.41
C ALA A 52 3.81 7.19 -9.72
N GLY A 53 2.78 8.04 -9.70
CA GLY A 53 2.40 8.90 -10.83
C GLY A 53 3.29 10.13 -11.03
N ASP A 54 4.14 10.46 -10.05
CA ASP A 54 5.12 11.54 -10.15
C ASP A 54 6.55 10.96 -10.18
N PRO A 55 7.26 11.01 -11.33
CA PRO A 55 8.63 10.53 -11.43
C PRO A 55 9.59 11.15 -10.41
N ALA A 56 9.34 12.39 -9.96
CA ALA A 56 10.18 13.06 -8.96
C ALA A 56 10.05 12.44 -7.56
N GLN A 57 8.94 11.75 -7.27
CA GLN A 57 8.71 11.06 -6.00
C GLN A 57 9.33 9.67 -5.95
N LEU A 58 9.57 9.02 -7.09
CA LEU A 58 10.07 7.64 -7.14
C LEU A 58 11.40 7.45 -6.40
N PRO A 59 12.42 8.33 -6.51
CA PRO A 59 13.65 8.20 -5.74
C PRO A 59 13.41 8.24 -4.22
N VAL A 60 12.54 9.15 -3.76
CA VAL A 60 12.19 9.32 -2.34
C VAL A 60 11.52 8.06 -1.80
N VAL A 61 10.57 7.50 -2.56
CA VAL A 61 9.88 6.26 -2.20
C VAL A 61 10.85 5.08 -2.16
N ARG A 62 11.73 4.94 -3.15
CA ARG A 62 12.73 3.85 -3.19
C ARG A 62 13.68 3.92 -2.00
N GLN A 63 14.14 5.12 -1.66
CA GLN A 63 15.00 5.34 -0.50
C GLN A 63 14.29 4.93 0.80
N TRP A 64 13.05 5.37 0.99
CA TRP A 64 12.24 5.02 2.17
C TRP A 64 12.02 3.51 2.28
N LEU A 65 11.66 2.84 1.18
CA LEU A 65 11.52 1.39 1.15
C LEU A 65 12.84 0.69 1.54
N THR A 66 13.96 1.16 1.01
CA THR A 66 15.28 0.58 1.33
C THR A 66 15.62 0.73 2.81
N GLN A 67 15.37 1.90 3.40
CA GLN A 67 15.61 2.19 4.81
C GLN A 67 14.81 1.26 5.75
N HIS A 68 13.66 0.75 5.30
CA HIS A 68 12.80 -0.14 6.08
C HIS A 68 12.85 -1.61 5.65
N GLY A 69 13.88 -2.00 4.87
CA GLY A 69 14.10 -3.39 4.47
C GLY A 69 13.16 -3.90 3.37
N LEU A 70 12.58 -2.98 2.59
CA LEU A 70 11.60 -3.25 1.52
C LEU A 70 12.12 -2.89 0.12
N GLY A 71 13.42 -2.62 -0.03
CA GLY A 71 13.99 -2.05 -1.26
C GLY A 71 13.78 -2.84 -2.56
N GLY A 72 13.45 -4.13 -2.47
CA GLY A 72 13.16 -4.99 -3.63
C GLY A 72 11.70 -4.95 -4.12
N MET A 73 10.80 -4.24 -3.43
CA MET A 73 9.40 -4.17 -3.83
C MET A 73 9.20 -3.41 -5.14
N ALA A 74 8.34 -3.94 -6.02
CA ALA A 74 7.85 -3.18 -7.16
C ALA A 74 6.97 -2.01 -6.70
N ILE A 75 6.97 -0.91 -7.44
CA ILE A 75 6.20 0.30 -7.17
C ILE A 75 5.31 0.57 -8.39
N THR A 76 4.01 0.77 -8.18
CA THR A 76 3.05 1.06 -9.26
C THR A 76 1.86 1.86 -8.76
N ASN A 77 1.21 2.63 -9.63
CA ASN A 77 -0.12 3.22 -9.43
C ASN A 77 -1.16 2.60 -10.38
N VAL A 78 -0.78 1.59 -11.16
CA VAL A 78 -1.63 0.91 -12.15
C VAL A 78 -2.02 -0.47 -11.63
N LYS A 79 -3.33 -0.74 -11.59
CA LYS A 79 -3.89 -2.06 -11.26
C LYS A 79 -3.92 -2.95 -12.50
N ASP A 80 -3.68 -4.24 -12.29
CA ASP A 80 -3.84 -5.29 -13.30
C ASP A 80 -4.81 -6.39 -12.81
N MET A 81 -5.00 -7.42 -13.63
CA MET A 81 -5.89 -8.56 -13.34
C MET A 81 -5.32 -9.51 -12.27
N ASP A 82 -4.02 -9.44 -11.99
CA ASP A 82 -3.32 -10.29 -11.03
C ASP A 82 -3.28 -9.69 -9.62
N MET A 83 -3.83 -8.48 -9.41
CA MET A 83 -3.95 -7.91 -8.07
C MET A 83 -4.95 -8.69 -7.22
N ALA A 84 -4.45 -9.46 -6.26
CA ALA A 84 -5.25 -10.35 -5.42
C ALA A 84 -5.89 -9.64 -4.22
N ALA A 85 -5.22 -8.61 -3.68
CA ALA A 85 -5.70 -7.83 -2.55
C ALA A 85 -5.14 -6.39 -2.60
N LEU A 86 -5.87 -5.45 -2.00
CA LEU A 86 -5.45 -4.07 -1.79
C LEU A 86 -5.61 -3.73 -0.31
N TYR A 87 -4.53 -3.26 0.31
CA TYR A 87 -4.50 -2.68 1.65
C TYR A 87 -4.26 -1.17 1.50
N ASP A 88 -5.22 -0.38 1.95
CA ASP A 88 -5.28 1.07 1.73
C ASP A 88 -6.26 1.67 2.74
N ASP A 89 -5.89 2.79 3.38
CA ASP A 89 -6.67 3.47 4.42
C ASP A 89 -7.98 4.10 3.91
N LYS A 90 -8.06 4.34 2.60
CA LYS A 90 -9.22 4.91 1.90
C LYS A 90 -10.07 3.85 1.21
N ALA A 91 -9.59 2.62 1.04
CA ALA A 91 -10.34 1.57 0.38
C ALA A 91 -11.57 1.11 1.18
N VAL A 92 -12.74 1.14 0.55
CA VAL A 92 -13.99 0.62 1.09
C VAL A 92 -14.38 -0.66 0.34
N ARG A 93 -14.35 -1.81 1.02
CA ARG A 93 -14.70 -3.08 0.38
C ARG A 93 -16.19 -3.13 0.02
N VAL A 94 -16.48 -3.47 -1.22
CA VAL A 94 -17.83 -3.81 -1.68
C VAL A 94 -17.99 -5.34 -1.75
N LYS A 95 -19.13 -5.86 -1.29
CA LYS A 95 -19.50 -7.26 -1.46
C LYS A 95 -19.63 -7.56 -2.96
N ARG A 96 -18.89 -8.56 -3.44
CA ARG A 96 -18.78 -8.91 -4.87
C ARG A 96 -20.16 -9.01 -5.52
N ASN A 97 -20.31 -8.38 -6.68
CA ASN A 97 -21.52 -8.38 -7.51
C ASN A 97 -22.79 -7.90 -6.81
N SER A 98 -22.69 -7.03 -5.80
CA SER A 98 -23.87 -6.58 -5.06
C SER A 98 -23.99 -5.08 -4.86
N GLY A 99 -22.91 -4.31 -5.04
CA GLY A 99 -22.90 -2.87 -4.75
C GLY A 99 -22.94 -2.51 -3.25
N TYR A 100 -23.24 -3.45 -2.36
CA TYR A 100 -23.31 -3.20 -0.93
C TYR A 100 -21.91 -3.13 -0.29
N VAL A 101 -21.69 -2.10 0.52
CA VAL A 101 -20.48 -1.96 1.33
C VAL A 101 -20.38 -3.09 2.36
N CYS A 102 -19.17 -3.63 2.53
CA CYS A 102 -18.85 -4.56 3.59
C CYS A 102 -19.06 -3.86 4.95
N PRO A 103 -19.93 -4.36 5.85
CA PRO A 103 -20.29 -3.66 7.08
C PRO A 103 -19.10 -3.27 7.97
N GLY A 104 -18.05 -4.10 7.99
CA GLY A 104 -16.81 -3.80 8.74
C GLY A 104 -15.95 -2.69 8.14
N CYS A 105 -16.18 -2.31 6.88
CA CYS A 105 -15.50 -1.20 6.19
C CYS A 105 -16.35 0.08 6.16
N CYS A 106 -17.59 0.05 6.65
CA CYS A 106 -18.36 1.28 6.83
C CYS A 106 -17.64 2.14 7.86
N LYS A 107 -17.10 3.30 7.43
CA LYS A 107 -16.60 4.31 8.37
C LYS A 107 -17.75 4.63 9.32
N ARG A 108 -17.65 4.19 10.58
CA ARG A 108 -18.56 4.68 11.62
C ARG A 108 -18.30 6.18 11.68
N LYS A 109 -19.34 6.96 11.40
CA LYS A 109 -19.32 8.40 11.65
C LYS A 109 -19.06 8.65 13.13
#